data_AF-A0A165HH68-F1
#
_entry.id   AF-A0A165HH68-F1
#
_cell.length_a   1.000
_cell.length_b   1.000
_cell.length_c   1.000
_cell.angle_alpha   90.00
_cell.angle_beta   90.00
_cell.angle_gamma   90.00
#
_symmetry.space_group_name_H-M   'P 1'
#
loop_
_entity.id
_entity.type
_entity.pdbx_description
1 polymer ?
#
loop_
_entity_poly.entity_id
_entity_poly.type
_entity_poly.pdbx_seq_one_letter_code
_entity_poly.pdbx_strand_id
1 'polypeptide(L)'
;KSKAILVTFRNVQNINAETVISRVHELKILYEYLNHLTTEEIYQWQLPVDNIRPTLNWSCKWGPPEDAMLLVGAFLHGFENWERIAKDDSRHLQDKEEEPDESESESGEREDREWQSA
;
A
#
# COMPACT_ATOMS: atom_id res chain seq x y z
N LYS A 1 17.63 15.12 11.36
CA LYS A 1 16.16 14.98 11.35
C LYS A 1 15.63 15.68 10.10
N SER A 2 14.99 14.96 9.18
CA SER A 2 14.25 15.61 8.09
C SER A 2 12.98 16.24 8.68
N LYS A 3 12.60 17.44 8.21
CA LYS A 3 11.36 18.12 8.61
C LYS A 3 10.40 18.09 7.42
N ALA A 4 9.14 17.80 7.67
CA ALA A 4 8.11 17.80 6.63
C ALA A 4 7.98 19.19 5.98
N ILE A 5 7.77 19.20 4.66
CA ILE A 5 7.52 20.42 3.88
C ILE A 5 6.02 20.52 3.66
N LEU A 6 5.36 21.42 4.40
CA LEU A 6 3.91 21.60 4.36
C LEU A 6 3.54 22.83 3.53
N VAL A 7 2.55 22.68 2.65
CA VAL A 7 2.03 23.75 1.80
C VAL A 7 0.51 23.87 1.92
N THR A 8 -0.02 25.04 1.57
CA THR A 8 -1.46 25.29 1.45
C THR A 8 -1.80 25.56 0.00
N PHE A 9 -2.85 24.93 -0.51
CA PHE A 9 -3.35 25.17 -1.86
C PHE A 9 -4.88 25.20 -1.87
N ARG A 10 -5.47 26.30 -2.36
CA ARG A 10 -6.94 26.46 -2.49
C ARG A 10 -7.72 26.03 -1.23
N ASN A 11 -7.35 26.59 -0.07
CA ASN A 11 -7.94 26.31 1.24
C ASN A 11 -7.68 24.91 1.81
N VAL A 12 -6.96 24.04 1.11
CA VAL A 12 -6.46 22.78 1.67
C VAL A 12 -5.12 23.06 2.35
N GLN A 13 -5.07 22.96 3.67
CA GLN A 13 -3.90 23.22 4.49
C GLN A 13 -3.10 21.93 4.75
N ASN A 14 -1.85 22.08 5.22
CA ASN A 14 -1.00 20.98 5.69
C ASN A 14 -0.73 19.87 4.67
N ILE A 15 -0.67 20.19 3.38
CA ILE A 15 -0.31 19.23 2.33
C ILE A 15 1.18 18.95 2.43
N ASN A 16 1.57 17.69 2.59
CA ASN A 16 2.98 17.30 2.49
C ASN A 16 3.44 17.31 1.03
N ALA A 17 4.22 18.33 0.65
CA ALA A 17 4.67 18.52 -0.71
C ALA A 17 5.62 17.41 -1.19
N GLU A 18 6.47 16.90 -0.30
CA GLU A 18 7.41 15.82 -0.62
C GLU A 18 6.64 14.54 -0.96
N THR A 19 5.63 14.18 -0.17
CA THR A 19 4.78 13.00 -0.44
C THR A 19 4.08 13.11 -1.78
N VAL A 20 3.49 14.26 -2.10
CA VAL A 20 2.78 14.46 -3.38
C VAL A 20 3.73 14.29 -4.56
N ILE A 21 4.90 14.92 -4.52
CA ILE A 21 5.87 14.87 -5.63
C ILE A 21 6.44 13.45 -5.79
N SER A 22 6.89 12.83 -4.70
CA SER A 22 7.47 11.49 -4.73
C SER A 22 6.46 10.46 -5.23
N ARG A 23 5.21 10.51 -4.73
CA ARG A 23 4.17 9.55 -5.14
C ARG A 23 3.80 9.68 -6.62
N VAL A 24 3.71 10.91 -7.14
CA VAL A 24 3.48 11.13 -8.57
C VAL A 24 4.62 10.54 -9.40
N HIS A 25 5.86 10.71 -8.96
CA HIS A 25 7.02 10.15 -9.65
C HIS A 25 7.04 8.61 -9.62
N GLU A 26 6.84 8.01 -8.45
CA GLU A 26 6.81 6.56 -8.23
C GLU A 26 5.72 5.88 -9.09
N LEU A 27 4.49 6.41 -9.05
CA LEU A 27 3.36 5.83 -9.79
C LEU A 27 3.50 6.04 -11.30
N LYS A 28 4.15 7.13 -11.73
CA LYS A 28 4.46 7.34 -13.15
C LYS A 28 5.42 6.27 -13.68
N ILE A 29 6.47 5.94 -12.92
CA ILE A 29 7.40 4.87 -13.29
C ILE A 29 6.64 3.55 -13.40
N LEU A 30 5.84 3.21 -12.38
CA LEU A 30 5.04 1.98 -12.40
C LEU A 30 4.11 1.91 -13.63
N TYR A 31 3.45 3.02 -13.97
CA TYR A 31 2.61 3.12 -15.15
C TYR A 31 3.40 2.88 -16.45
N GLU A 32 4.59 3.47 -16.59
CA GLU A 32 5.43 3.30 -17.78
C GLU A 32 5.84 1.81 -17.98
N TYR A 33 6.07 1.08 -16.90
CA TYR A 33 6.39 -0.35 -16.94
C TYR A 33 5.20 -1.24 -17.28
N LEU A 34 3.98 -0.92 -16.83
CA LEU A 34 2.84 -1.83 -16.91
C LEU A 34 1.82 -1.48 -17.99
N ASN A 35 1.69 -0.21 -18.39
CA ASN A 35 0.60 0.25 -19.25
C ASN A 35 0.59 -0.35 -20.67
N HIS A 36 1.71 -0.88 -21.14
CA HIS A 36 1.80 -1.48 -22.47
C HIS A 36 1.55 -2.99 -22.47
N LEU A 37 1.40 -3.61 -21.30
CA LEU A 37 1.20 -5.03 -21.15
C LEU A 37 -0.27 -5.39 -21.31
N THR A 38 -0.52 -6.57 -21.90
CA THR A 38 -1.84 -7.20 -21.89
C THR A 38 -2.22 -7.69 -20.50
N THR A 39 -3.50 -8.01 -20.30
CA THR A 39 -3.97 -8.59 -19.02
C THR A 39 -3.17 -9.83 -18.62
N GLU A 40 -2.90 -10.74 -19.55
CA GLU A 40 -2.13 -11.97 -19.27
C GLU A 40 -0.67 -11.66 -18.89
N GLU A 41 -0.02 -10.74 -19.61
CA GLU A 41 1.37 -10.34 -19.33
C GLU A 41 1.51 -9.62 -17.99
N ILE A 42 0.51 -8.82 -17.59
CA ILE A 42 0.51 -8.13 -16.30
C ILE A 42 0.60 -9.12 -15.13
N TYR A 43 -0.15 -10.22 -15.19
CA TYR A 43 -0.14 -11.23 -14.11
C TYR A 43 1.12 -12.11 -14.09
N GLN A 44 1.88 -12.13 -15.18
CA GLN A 44 3.16 -12.82 -15.28
C GLN A 44 4.36 -11.89 -15.04
N TRP A 45 4.11 -10.58 -14.88
CA TRP A 45 5.15 -9.59 -14.69
C TRP A 45 5.97 -9.83 -13.42
N GLN A 46 7.27 -9.58 -13.52
CA GLN A 46 8.22 -9.72 -12.43
C GLN A 46 9.01 -8.43 -12.27
N LEU A 47 9.44 -8.13 -11.04
CA LEU A 47 10.27 -6.98 -10.78
C LEU A 47 11.60 -7.10 -11.56
N PRO A 48 12.01 -6.09 -12.35
CA PRO A 48 13.27 -6.12 -13.11
C PRO A 48 14.46 -5.77 -12.21
N VAL A 49 14.51 -6.35 -11.01
CA VAL A 49 15.52 -6.06 -9.98
C VAL A 49 15.89 -7.35 -9.26
N ASP A 50 17.19 -7.61 -9.18
CA ASP A 50 17.74 -8.72 -8.40
C ASP A 50 18.03 -8.30 -6.95
N ASN A 51 18.12 -9.27 -6.05
CA ASN A 51 18.55 -9.10 -4.65
C ASN A 51 17.65 -8.16 -3.81
N ILE A 52 16.33 -8.28 -3.98
CA ILE A 52 15.36 -7.64 -3.08
C ILE A 52 15.58 -8.18 -1.66
N ARG A 53 15.59 -7.28 -0.68
CA ARG A 53 15.75 -7.67 0.73
C ARG A 53 14.53 -8.51 1.16
N PRO A 54 14.73 -9.71 1.74
CA PRO A 54 13.63 -10.52 2.19
C PRO A 54 12.93 -9.89 3.39
N THR A 55 11.62 -10.12 3.50
CA THR A 55 10.83 -9.79 4.69
C THR A 55 11.28 -10.65 5.86
N LEU A 56 11.52 -10.04 7.02
CA LEU A 56 11.92 -10.72 8.24
C LEU A 56 10.76 -10.73 9.23
N ASN A 57 10.44 -11.91 9.79
CA ASN A 57 9.40 -12.10 10.81
C ASN A 57 7.96 -11.80 10.36
N TRP A 58 7.65 -11.93 9.07
CA TRP A 58 6.27 -11.87 8.61
C TRP A 58 5.55 -13.19 8.92
N SER A 59 4.25 -13.09 9.22
CA SER A 59 3.37 -14.22 9.54
C SER A 59 3.16 -15.15 8.34
N CYS A 60 3.25 -14.63 7.12
CA CYS A 60 3.11 -15.37 5.88
C CYS A 60 4.42 -15.46 5.08
N LYS A 61 4.49 -16.43 4.15
CA LYS A 61 5.59 -16.47 3.17
C LYS A 61 5.44 -15.27 2.25
N TRP A 62 6.51 -14.51 2.02
CA TRP A 62 6.50 -13.38 1.11
C TRP A 62 7.81 -13.36 0.31
N GLY A 63 7.72 -13.11 -0.99
CA GLY A 63 8.88 -13.10 -1.87
C GLY A 63 8.66 -12.25 -3.12
N PRO A 64 9.58 -12.34 -4.09
CA PRO A 64 9.53 -11.53 -5.31
C PRO A 64 8.23 -11.63 -6.12
N PRO A 65 7.57 -12.81 -6.26
CA PRO A 65 6.28 -12.88 -6.93
C PRO A 65 5.18 -12.08 -6.21
N GLU A 66 5.16 -12.11 -4.88
CA GLU A 66 4.23 -11.30 -4.09
C GLU A 66 4.52 -9.80 -4.20
N ASP A 67 5.80 -9.38 -4.18
CA ASP A 67 6.19 -7.98 -4.41
C ASP A 67 5.71 -7.48 -5.78
N ALA A 68 5.89 -8.29 -6.83
CA ALA A 68 5.43 -7.95 -8.18
C ALA A 68 3.90 -7.82 -8.24
N MET A 69 3.17 -8.76 -7.64
CA MET A 69 1.71 -8.72 -7.60
C MET A 69 1.17 -7.57 -6.75
N LEU A 70 1.89 -7.13 -5.72
CA LEU A 70 1.52 -5.95 -4.93
C LEU A 70 1.57 -4.67 -5.77
N LEU A 71 2.60 -4.50 -6.59
CA LEU A 71 2.72 -3.34 -7.50
C LEU A 71 1.71 -3.39 -8.64
N VAL A 72 1.47 -4.58 -9.22
CA VAL A 72 0.37 -4.79 -10.17
C VAL A 72 -0.97 -4.42 -9.53
N GLY A 73 -1.17 -4.76 -8.25
CA GLY A 73 -2.29 -4.32 -7.42
C GLY A 73 -2.46 -2.80 -7.40
N ALA A 74 -1.40 -2.08 -7.05
CA ALA A 74 -1.41 -0.63 -7.01
C ALA A 74 -1.70 0.00 -8.40
N PHE A 75 -1.21 -0.61 -9.47
CA PHE A 75 -1.49 -0.17 -10.84
C PHE A 75 -2.97 -0.35 -11.24
N LEU A 76 -3.56 -1.51 -10.93
CA LEU A 76 -4.93 -1.84 -11.33
C LEU A 76 -5.99 -1.18 -10.45
N HIS A 77 -5.77 -1.09 -9.14
CA HIS A 77 -6.80 -0.68 -8.16
C HIS A 77 -6.51 0.68 -7.50
N GLY A 78 -5.33 1.25 -7.75
CA GLY A 78 -4.84 2.46 -7.10
C GLY A 78 -3.97 2.13 -5.89
N PHE A 79 -2.97 2.98 -5.67
CA PHE A 79 -2.11 2.91 -4.49
C PHE A 79 -2.94 3.03 -3.20
N GLU A 80 -2.55 2.32 -2.14
CA GLU A 80 -3.25 2.27 -0.83
C GLU A 80 -4.66 1.64 -0.85
N ASN A 81 -5.13 1.11 -1.98
CA ASN A 81 -6.44 0.45 -2.06
C ASN A 81 -6.38 -1.03 -1.67
N TRP A 82 -5.93 -1.32 -0.45
CA TRP A 82 -5.65 -2.69 0.03
C TRP A 82 -6.85 -3.63 -0.08
N GLU A 83 -8.04 -3.14 0.29
CA GLU A 83 -9.28 -3.92 0.22
C GLU A 83 -9.54 -4.47 -1.20
N ARG A 84 -9.34 -3.65 -2.25
CA ARG A 84 -9.50 -4.11 -3.63
C ARG A 84 -8.30 -4.92 -4.11
N ILE A 85 -7.11 -4.66 -3.57
CA ILE A 85 -5.91 -5.41 -3.94
C ILE A 85 -6.00 -6.86 -3.46
N ALA A 86 -6.46 -7.09 -2.23
CA ALA A 86 -6.57 -8.42 -1.63
C ALA A 86 -7.78 -9.22 -2.13
N LYS A 87 -8.90 -8.57 -2.43
CA LYS A 87 -10.10 -9.22 -3.00
C LYS A 87 -9.95 -9.65 -4.47
N ASP A 88 -8.79 -9.41 -5.09
CA ASP A 88 -8.56 -9.79 -6.48
C ASP A 88 -8.14 -11.27 -6.57
N ASP A 89 -9.12 -12.15 -6.83
CA ASP A 89 -9.00 -13.61 -6.93
C ASP A 89 -7.89 -14.10 -7.89
N SER A 90 -7.44 -13.24 -8.80
CA SER A 90 -6.35 -13.54 -9.73
C SER A 90 -4.96 -13.54 -9.08
N ARG A 91 -4.85 -13.19 -7.79
CA ARG A 91 -3.58 -12.93 -7.10
C ARG A 91 -3.26 -13.96 -6.03
N HIS A 92 -1.97 -14.26 -5.89
CA HIS A 92 -1.41 -15.06 -4.79
C HIS A 92 -1.42 -14.35 -3.42
N LEU A 93 -2.27 -13.35 -3.21
CA LEU A 93 -2.26 -12.46 -2.02
C LEU A 93 -3.43 -12.69 -1.05
N GLN A 94 -4.47 -13.44 -1.44
CA GLN A 94 -5.71 -13.55 -0.65
C GLN A 94 -5.50 -14.08 0.78
N ASP A 95 -4.61 -15.06 0.96
CA ASP A 95 -4.35 -15.67 2.27
C ASP A 95 -3.24 -14.95 3.07
N LYS A 96 -2.85 -13.73 2.66
CA LYS A 96 -1.68 -13.03 3.22
C LYS A 96 -2.03 -11.73 3.94
N GLU A 97 -3.30 -11.31 3.97
CA GLU A 97 -3.71 -10.20 4.82
C GLU A 97 -3.64 -10.61 6.30
N GLU A 98 -3.09 -9.73 7.12
CA GLU A 98 -3.20 -9.88 8.57
C GLU A 98 -4.57 -9.38 9.01
N GLU A 99 -5.36 -10.28 9.61
CA GLU A 99 -6.58 -9.89 10.31
C GLU A 99 -6.23 -8.92 11.45
N PRO A 100 -6.98 -7.82 11.63
CA PRO A 100 -6.72 -6.88 12.71
C PRO A 100 -6.84 -7.58 14.07
N ASP A 101 -5.88 -7.30 14.94
CA ASP A 101 -5.86 -7.82 16.31
C ASP A 101 -7.07 -7.25 17.08
N GLU A 102 -8.00 -8.13 17.48
CA GLU A 102 -9.23 -7.76 18.20
C GLU A 102 -8.94 -6.98 19.49
N SER A 103 -7.71 -7.03 20.03
CA SER A 103 -7.32 -6.32 21.26
C SER A 103 -7.18 -4.80 21.12
N GLU A 104 -7.03 -4.24 19.90
CA GLU A 104 -7.02 -2.79 19.66
C GLU A 104 -8.43 -2.18 19.56
N SER A 105 -9.46 -3.02 19.36
CA SER A 105 -10.86 -2.57 19.30
C SER A 105 -11.43 -2.23 20.69
N GLU A 106 -11.00 -2.95 21.73
CA GLU A 106 -11.43 -2.70 23.11
C GLU A 106 -10.77 -1.49 23.77
N SER A 107 -9.58 -1.08 23.31
CA SER A 107 -8.87 0.08 23.88
C SER A 107 -9.51 1.40 23.44
N GLY A 108 -9.95 1.49 22.18
CA GLY A 108 -10.73 2.65 21.68
C GLY A 108 -12.09 2.82 22.38
N GLU A 109 -12.80 1.71 22.63
CA GLU A 109 -14.08 1.77 23.36
C GLU A 109 -13.95 2.15 24.84
N ARG A 110 -12.78 1.95 25.46
CA ARG A 110 -12.51 2.35 26.85
C ARG A 110 -12.20 3.83 26.96
N GLU A 111 -11.42 4.38 26.02
CA GLU A 111 -11.11 5.82 25.99
C GLU A 111 -12.34 6.68 25.68
N ASP A 112 -13.21 6.25 24.75
CA ASP A 112 -14.44 6.99 24.40
C ASP A 112 -15.46 7.06 25.56
N ARG A 113 -15.50 6.03 26.42
CA ARG A 113 -16.33 6.02 27.64
C ARG A 113 -15.81 6.98 28.72
N GLU A 114 -14.51 7.22 28.75
CA GLU A 114 -13.85 8.10 29.73
C GLU A 114 -14.12 9.58 29.41
N TRP A 115 -14.23 9.95 28.12
CA TRP A 115 -14.59 11.31 27.67
C TRP A 115 -16.07 11.67 27.79
N GLN A 116 -16.98 10.69 27.75
CA GLN A 116 -18.42 10.94 27.93
C GLN A 116 -18.84 11.08 29.40
N SER A 117 -17.93 10.81 30.34
CA SER A 117 -18.18 10.82 31.78
C SER A 117 -17.55 12.01 32.51
N ALA A 118 -16.95 12.96 31.76
CA ALA A 118 -16.34 14.19 32.26
C ALA A 118 -17.15 15.43 31.82
#